data_AF-A0A919ZV70-F1
#
_entry.id   AF-A0A919ZV70-F1
#
_cell.length_a   1.000
_cell.length_b   1.000
_cell.length_c   1.000
_cell.angle_alpha   90.00
_cell.angle_beta   90.00
_cell.angle_gamma   90.00
#
_symmetry.space_group_name_H-M   'P 1'
#
loop_
_entity.id
_entity.type
_entity.pdbx_description
1 polymer ?
#
loop_
_entity_poly.entity_id
_entity_poly.type
_entity_poly.pdbx_seq_one_letter_code
_entity_poly.pdbx_strand_id
1 'polypeptide(L)' 'MSVIFLNKEKGISSYQALREAQKALNFKKAGHAGTLDPIATGLLPIFFDRSTKFIQYFHRR' A
#
# COMPACT_ATOMS: atom_id res chain seq x y z
N MET A 1 5.44 -3.68 -14.02
CA MET A 1 5.47 -3.85 -12.55
C MET A 1 5.29 -2.47 -11.97
N SER A 2 4.30 -2.28 -11.10
CA SER A 2 3.86 -0.96 -10.66
C SER A 2 3.82 -0.92 -9.14
N VAL A 3 4.46 0.09 -8.57
CA VAL A 3 4.51 0.40 -7.14
C VAL A 3 4.29 1.90 -7.00
N ILE A 4 3.50 2.31 -6.01
CA ILE A 4 3.35 3.71 -5.63
C ILE A 4 3.79 3.91 -4.18
N PHE A 5 4.29 5.09 -3.92
CA PHE A 5 4.64 5.56 -2.60
C PHE A 5 3.55 6.52 -2.14
N LEU A 6 2.54 5.98 -1.45
CA LEU A 6 1.41 6.76 -0.99
C LEU A 6 1.75 7.39 0.37
N ASN A 7 1.54 8.69 0.52
CA ASN A 7 1.58 9.31 1.85
C ASN A 7 0.20 9.12 2.51
N LYS A 8 0.11 8.21 3.48
CA LYS A 8 -1.14 7.89 4.16
C LYS A 8 -1.54 9.06 5.04
N GLU A 9 -2.75 9.56 4.84
CA GLU A 9 -3.32 10.57 5.71
C GLU A 9 -3.75 9.99 7.07
N LYS A 10 -3.95 10.88 8.04
CA LYS A 10 -4.46 10.52 9.36
C LYS A 10 -5.95 10.22 9.26
N GLY A 11 -6.42 9.27 10.06
CA GLY A 11 -7.83 8.90 10.15
C GLY A 11 -8.26 7.75 9.23
N ILE A 12 -7.40 7.34 8.29
CA ILE A 12 -7.65 6.16 7.44
C ILE A 12 -6.71 5.01 7.78
N SER A 13 -7.22 3.78 7.73
CA SER A 13 -6.40 2.58 7.83
C SER A 13 -5.52 2.40 6.59
N SER A 14 -4.41 1.66 6.75
CA SER A 14 -3.55 1.29 5.62
C SER A 14 -4.30 0.52 4.52
N TYR A 15 -5.30 -0.28 4.92
CA TYR A 15 -6.14 -1.00 3.97
C TYR A 15 -7.09 -0.10 3.19
N GLN A 16 -7.69 0.90 3.84
CA GLN A 16 -8.54 1.89 3.14
C GLN A 16 -7.71 2.66 2.10
N ALA A 17 -6.54 3.18 2.49
CA ALA A 17 -5.63 3.86 1.57
C ALA A 17 -5.24 2.98 0.37
N LEU A 18 -4.99 1.68 0.62
CA LEU A 18 -4.74 0.69 -0.44
C LEU A 18 -5.94 0.51 -1.38
N ARG A 19 -7.16 0.43 -0.84
CA ARG A 19 -8.38 0.24 -1.64
C ARG A 19 -8.70 1.46 -2.48
N GLU A 20 -8.48 2.66 -1.95
CA GLU A 20 -8.62 3.91 -2.70
C GLU A 20 -7.64 3.96 -3.87
N ALA A 21 -6.35 3.70 -3.62
CA ALA A 21 -5.34 3.65 -4.67
C ALA A 21 -5.62 2.57 -5.73
N GLN A 22 -6.08 1.39 -5.30
CA GLN A 22 -6.45 0.30 -6.20
C GLN A 22 -7.59 0.72 -7.15
N LYS A 23 -8.63 1.37 -6.62
CA LYS A 23 -9.77 1.84 -7.41
C LYS A 23 -9.39 3.00 -8.33
N ALA A 24 -8.70 4.00 -7.80
CA ALA A 24 -8.30 5.20 -8.55
C ALA A 24 -7.42 4.86 -9.76
N LEU A 25 -6.57 3.83 -9.64
CA LEU A 25 -5.66 3.39 -10.69
C LEU A 25 -6.16 2.15 -11.47
N ASN A 26 -7.39 1.69 -11.19
CA ASN A 26 -8.04 0.56 -11.86
C ASN A 26 -7.24 -0.76 -11.88
N PHE A 27 -6.59 -1.11 -10.76
CA PHE A 27 -5.82 -2.35 -10.64
C PHE A 27 -6.67 -3.50 -10.07
N LYS A 28 -6.45 -4.72 -10.57
CA LYS A 28 -7.18 -5.93 -10.12
C LYS A 28 -6.72 -6.41 -8.74
N LYS A 29 -5.43 -6.27 -8.44
CA LYS A 29 -4.85 -6.65 -7.14
C LYS A 29 -3.91 -5.58 -6.61
N ALA A 30 -4.00 -5.31 -5.31
CA ALA A 30 -3.08 -4.42 -4.60
C ALA A 30 -2.64 -5.05 -3.26
N GLY A 31 -1.45 -4.71 -2.78
CA GLY A 31 -0.93 -5.04 -1.44
C GLY A 31 -0.01 -3.93 -0.93
N HIS A 32 0.10 -3.71 0.39
CA HIS A 32 1.02 -2.73 0.96
C HIS A 32 2.19 -3.41 1.69
N ALA A 33 3.35 -2.76 1.77
CA ALA A 33 4.52 -3.30 2.48
C ALA A 33 4.75 -2.59 3.82
N GLY A 34 4.07 -3.09 4.86
CA GLY A 34 4.07 -2.54 6.22
C GLY A 34 2.73 -1.88 6.55
N THR A 35 2.36 -1.86 7.83
CA THR A 35 1.07 -1.33 8.29
C THR A 35 1.33 -0.08 9.12
N LEU A 36 0.61 1.00 8.80
CA LEU A 36 0.49 2.19 9.62
C LEU A 36 -0.87 2.18 10.32
N ASP A 37 -0.87 2.50 11.62
CA ASP A 37 -2.08 2.72 12.39
C ASP A 37 -2.93 3.86 11.79
N PRO A 38 -4.26 3.87 12.00
CA PRO A 38 -5.12 4.94 11.48
C PRO A 38 -4.68 6.33 11.93
N ILE A 39 -4.12 6.46 13.13
CA ILE A 39 -3.64 7.73 13.68
C ILE A 39 -2.29 8.18 13.10
N ALA A 40 -1.53 7.27 12.48
CA ALA A 40 -0.23 7.55 11.91
C ALA A 40 -0.36 8.17 10.52
N THR A 41 0.59 9.03 10.15
CA THR A 41 0.78 9.53 8.78
C THR A 41 2.11 9.03 8.24
N GLY A 42 2.27 8.99 6.92
CA GLY A 42 3.58 8.77 6.31
C GLY A 42 3.57 7.79 5.16
N LEU A 43 4.77 7.38 4.78
CA LEU A 43 5.01 6.58 3.58
C LEU A 43 4.43 5.16 3.70
N LEU A 44 3.51 4.82 2.80
CA LEU A 44 2.90 3.50 2.64
C LEU A 44 3.15 3.00 1.20
N PRO A 45 4.14 2.12 0.98
CA PRO A 45 4.37 1.53 -0.33
C PRO A 45 3.21 0.59 -0.71
N ILE A 46 2.58 0.83 -1.87
CA ILE A 46 1.50 -0.01 -2.42
C ILE A 46 1.96 -0.63 -3.73
N PHE A 47 1.86 -1.96 -3.81
CA PHE A 47 2.25 -2.80 -4.92
C PHE A 47 1.02 -3.29 -5.67
N PHE A 48 1.08 -3.31 -7.00
CA PHE A 48 -0.03 -3.76 -7.84
C PHE A 48 0.29 -5.04 -8.63
N ASP A 49 -0.75 -5.86 -8.81
CA ASP A 49 -0.76 -7.11 -9.58
C ASP A 49 0.44 -8.02 -9.30
N ARG A 50 1.31 -8.25 -10.28
CA ARG A 50 2.51 -9.11 -10.13
C ARG A 50 3.49 -8.57 -9.10
N SER A 51 3.47 -7.26 -8.84
CA SER A 51 4.41 -6.60 -7.93
C SER A 51 4.10 -6.90 -6.46
N THR A 52 2.88 -7.37 -6.12
CA THR A 52 2.55 -7.76 -4.73
C THR A 52 3.43 -8.88 -4.21
N LYS A 53 4.05 -9.68 -5.10
CA LYS A 53 4.99 -10.73 -4.73
C LYS A 53 6.26 -10.19 -4.05
N PHE A 54 6.60 -8.91 -4.24
CA PHE A 54 7.78 -8.31 -3.63
C PHE A 54 7.57 -7.86 -2.17
N ILE A 55 6.33 -7.78 -1.70
CA ILE A 55 6.00 -7.35 -0.33
C ILE A 55 6.72 -8.22 0.71
N GLN A 56 6.87 -9.52 0.43
CA GLN A 56 7.55 -10.47 1.33
C GLN A 56 9.02 -10.11 1.62
N TYR A 57 9.66 -9.30 0.77
CA TYR A 57 11.05 -8.89 0.98
C TYR A 57 11.20 -7.69 1.90
N PHE A 58 10.12 -6.93 2.18
CA PHE A 58 10.20 -5.72 3.02
C PHE A 58 10.46 -5.98 4.51
N HIS A 59 10.16 -7.20 4.99
CA HIS A 59 10.35 -7.57 6.39
C HIS A 59 11.58 -8.46 6.59
N ARG A 60 12.34 -8.71 5.53
CA ARG A 60 13.52 -9.58 5.59
C ARG A 60 14.71 -8.71 5.98
N ARG A 61 15.08 -8.79 7.27
CA ARG A 61 16.38 -8.31 7.75
C ARG A 61 17.49 -9.19 7.20
#